data_AF-W7TFG2-F1
#
_entry.id   AF-W7TFG2-F1
#
_cell.length_a   1.000
_cell.length_b   1.000
_cell.length_c   1.000
_cell.angle_alpha   90.00
_cell.angle_beta   90.00
_cell.angle_gamma   90.00
#
_symmetry.space_group_name_H-M   'P 1'
#
loop_
_entity.id
_entity.type
_entity.pdbx_description
1 polymer ?
#
loop_
_entity_poly.entity_id
_entity_poly.type
_entity_poly.pdbx_seq_one_letter_code
_entity_poly.pdbx_strand_id
1 'polypeptide(L)'
;MSTRPSNGPTVSIADALDVIADMLKREADSDLEGARAKVWTEAAVWLHQYANAARQQTATSYGVVTRLDGCCMWLDQRRLETEDLALGEAFTALHDRLKAYTQGDNYRVTMRAYDDTSHSLAVRATTPTEAAQRARRLDRFYLVGTDVPSVEFVEVTSVAVMTLAGPRR
;
A
#
# COMPACT_ATOMS: atom_id res chain seq x y z
N MET A 1 2.29 37.64 -10.31
CA MET A 1 1.61 36.51 -9.63
C MET A 1 1.85 35.27 -10.49
N SER A 2 2.78 34.41 -10.07
CA SER A 2 3.17 33.21 -10.83
C SER A 2 2.26 32.05 -10.47
N THR A 3 1.59 31.49 -11.46
CA THR A 3 1.01 30.15 -11.41
C THR A 3 2.13 29.12 -11.40
N ARG A 4 2.17 28.26 -10.37
CA ARG A 4 2.90 26.98 -10.43
C ARG A 4 1.89 25.86 -10.26
N PRO A 5 1.65 25.03 -11.30
CA PRO A 5 1.02 23.75 -11.09
C PRO A 5 2.11 22.78 -10.62
N SER A 6 2.06 22.32 -9.37
CA SER A 6 2.82 21.13 -8.96
C SER A 6 1.95 19.90 -9.13
N ASN A 7 1.56 19.59 -10.37
CA ASN A 7 1.00 18.29 -10.71
C ASN A 7 2.18 17.36 -11.03
N GLY A 8 2.89 16.90 -10.00
CA GLY A 8 3.64 15.66 -10.13
C GLY A 8 2.65 14.53 -10.46
N PRO A 9 3.04 13.48 -11.19
CA PRO A 9 2.14 12.38 -11.51
C PRO A 9 1.65 11.74 -10.21
N THR A 10 0.40 12.01 -9.84
CA THR A 10 -0.25 11.37 -8.70
C THR A 10 -0.59 9.95 -9.11
N VAL A 11 0.28 9.00 -8.80
CA VAL A 11 0.01 7.57 -9.03
C VAL A 11 -1.28 7.22 -8.30
N SER A 12 -2.31 6.78 -9.03
CA SER A 12 -3.55 6.35 -8.41
C SER A 12 -3.35 5.01 -7.70
N ILE A 13 -4.24 4.67 -6.75
CA ILE A 13 -4.21 3.36 -6.10
C ILE A 13 -4.32 2.23 -7.13
N ALA A 14 -5.14 2.42 -8.16
CA ALA A 14 -5.29 1.45 -9.25
C ALA A 14 -3.99 1.29 -10.05
N ASP A 15 -3.32 2.40 -10.40
CA ASP A 15 -2.07 2.34 -11.15
C ASP A 15 -0.95 1.67 -10.34
N ALA A 16 -0.87 1.94 -9.04
CA ALA A 16 0.09 1.29 -8.16
C ALA A 16 -0.14 -0.23 -8.06
N LEU A 17 -1.40 -0.67 -7.96
CA LEU A 17 -1.73 -2.09 -7.93
C LEU A 17 -1.42 -2.78 -9.27
N ASP A 18 -1.72 -2.11 -10.39
CA ASP A 18 -1.39 -2.64 -11.72
C ASP A 18 0.12 -2.77 -11.92
N VAL A 19 0.92 -1.80 -11.47
CA VAL A 19 2.39 -1.91 -11.54
C VAL A 19 2.92 -3.13 -10.77
N ILE A 20 2.37 -3.41 -9.59
CA ILE A 20 2.75 -4.60 -8.81
C ILE A 20 2.29 -5.87 -9.53
N ALA A 21 1.05 -5.89 -10.03
CA ALA A 21 0.49 -7.02 -10.75
C ALA A 21 1.32 -7.34 -12.02
N ASP A 22 1.64 -6.34 -12.83
CA ASP A 22 2.49 -6.47 -14.03
C ASP A 22 3.90 -6.96 -13.71
N MET A 23 4.45 -6.54 -12.56
CA MET A 23 5.74 -7.02 -12.09
C MET A 23 5.66 -8.50 -11.68
N LEU A 24 4.66 -8.90 -10.90
CA LEU A 24 4.46 -10.31 -10.53
C LEU A 24 4.21 -11.18 -11.77
N LYS A 25 3.45 -10.68 -12.74
CA LYS A 25 3.18 -11.38 -13.98
C LYS A 25 4.46 -11.60 -14.80
N ARG A 26 5.29 -10.57 -14.91
CA ARG A 26 6.61 -10.68 -15.57
C ARG A 26 7.51 -11.67 -14.86
N GLU A 27 7.65 -11.60 -13.53
CA GLU A 27 8.43 -12.56 -12.73
C GLU A 27 7.91 -14.00 -12.95
N ALA A 28 6.60 -14.19 -13.00
CA ALA A 28 5.99 -15.49 -13.27
C ALA A 28 6.31 -16.04 -14.67
N ASP A 29 6.35 -15.17 -15.67
CA ASP A 29 6.51 -15.56 -17.06
C ASP A 29 8.00 -15.73 -17.46
N SER A 30 8.94 -15.08 -16.74
CA SER A 30 10.37 -15.11 -17.10
C SER A 30 11.26 -15.92 -16.16
N ASP A 31 10.96 -15.92 -14.85
CA ASP A 31 11.94 -16.32 -13.83
C ASP A 31 11.47 -17.50 -12.97
N LEU A 32 10.20 -17.90 -13.08
CA LEU A 32 9.56 -18.90 -12.22
C LEU A 32 8.97 -20.06 -13.02
N GLU A 33 8.89 -21.22 -12.39
CA GLU A 33 8.29 -22.42 -12.97
C GLU A 33 7.32 -23.10 -11.98
N GLY A 34 6.46 -23.97 -12.51
CA GLY A 34 5.57 -24.84 -11.74
C GLY A 34 4.65 -24.08 -10.77
N ALA A 35 4.61 -24.53 -9.51
CA ALA A 35 3.74 -23.98 -8.47
C ALA A 35 3.99 -22.48 -8.22
N ARG A 36 5.24 -22.01 -8.31
CA ARG A 36 5.58 -20.59 -8.09
C ARG A 36 5.03 -19.69 -9.18
N ALA A 37 5.25 -20.03 -10.45
CA ALA A 37 4.70 -19.27 -11.57
C ALA A 37 3.17 -19.19 -11.52
N LYS A 38 2.52 -20.30 -11.14
CA LYS A 38 1.06 -20.36 -10.96
C LYS A 38 0.58 -19.38 -9.89
N VAL A 39 1.15 -19.44 -8.68
CA VAL A 39 0.74 -18.58 -7.55
C VAL A 39 0.98 -17.10 -7.85
N TRP A 40 2.11 -16.74 -8.47
CA TRP A 40 2.38 -15.35 -8.88
C TRP A 40 1.37 -14.86 -9.91
N THR A 41 1.05 -15.69 -10.91
CA THR A 41 0.06 -15.35 -11.94
C THR A 41 -1.33 -15.14 -11.34
N GLU A 42 -1.77 -16.02 -10.44
CA GLU A 42 -3.05 -15.90 -9.76
C GLU A 42 -3.13 -14.62 -8.91
N ALA A 43 -2.07 -14.29 -8.18
CA ALA A 43 -2.00 -13.07 -7.40
C ALA A 43 -1.99 -11.81 -8.27
N ALA A 44 -1.28 -11.83 -9.41
CA ALA A 44 -1.31 -10.73 -10.38
C ALA A 44 -2.73 -10.48 -10.91
N VAL A 45 -3.44 -11.55 -11.30
CA VAL A 45 -4.85 -11.45 -11.74
C VAL A 45 -5.73 -10.85 -10.63
N TRP A 46 -5.55 -11.31 -9.39
CA TRP A 46 -6.29 -10.79 -8.24
C TRP A 46 -6.02 -9.30 -8.02
N LEU A 47 -4.76 -8.86 -8.07
CA LEU A 47 -4.39 -7.44 -7.91
C LEU A 47 -4.97 -6.56 -9.04
N HIS A 48 -4.97 -7.02 -10.29
CA HIS A 48 -5.63 -6.32 -11.39
C HIS A 48 -7.15 -6.20 -11.18
N GLN A 49 -7.80 -7.24 -10.66
CA GLN A 49 -9.24 -7.16 -10.31
C GLN A 49 -9.48 -6.10 -9.23
N TYR A 50 -8.59 -6.00 -8.24
CA TYR A 50 -8.65 -4.95 -7.22
C TYR A 50 -8.38 -3.56 -7.79
N ALA A 51 -7.44 -3.42 -8.73
CA ALA A 51 -7.19 -2.17 -9.44
C ALA A 51 -8.44 -1.73 -10.23
N ASN A 52 -9.08 -2.66 -10.93
CA ASN A 52 -10.31 -2.40 -11.67
C ASN A 52 -11.48 -2.04 -10.75
N ALA A 53 -11.64 -2.73 -9.62
CA ALA A 53 -12.64 -2.37 -8.62
C ALA A 53 -12.36 -0.98 -8.02
N ALA A 54 -11.09 -0.64 -7.77
CA ALA A 54 -10.68 0.68 -7.28
C ALA A 54 -10.96 1.81 -8.29
N ARG A 55 -10.94 1.52 -9.60
CA ARG A 55 -11.35 2.48 -10.64
C ARG A 55 -12.86 2.74 -10.65
N GLN A 56 -13.65 1.72 -10.32
CA GLN A 56 -15.12 1.77 -10.37
C GLN A 56 -15.73 2.32 -9.06
N GLN A 57 -15.00 2.21 -7.95
CA GLN A 57 -15.45 2.67 -6.64
C GLN A 57 -15.01 4.11 -6.41
N THR A 58 -15.96 5.05 -6.47
CA THR A 58 -15.74 6.44 -6.03
C THR A 58 -15.71 6.60 -4.51
N ALA A 59 -16.15 5.58 -3.75
CA ALA A 59 -16.41 5.68 -2.30
C ALA A 59 -15.74 4.61 -1.43
N THR A 60 -15.08 3.58 -1.99
CA THR A 60 -14.45 2.51 -1.18
C THR A 60 -12.94 2.69 -1.15
N SER A 61 -12.53 3.31 -0.07
CA SER A 61 -11.32 4.08 0.02
C SER A 61 -10.32 3.35 0.93
N TYR A 62 -9.68 2.30 0.42
CA TYR A 62 -8.50 1.72 1.07
C TYR A 62 -7.21 2.16 0.35
N GLY A 63 -6.09 2.25 1.04
CA GLY A 63 -4.79 2.50 0.41
C GLY A 63 -4.25 1.28 -0.36
N VAL A 64 -3.11 1.43 -1.04
CA VAL A 64 -2.41 0.32 -1.71
C VAL A 64 -1.96 -0.71 -0.67
N VAL A 65 -1.29 -0.26 0.41
CA VAL A 65 -0.84 -1.12 1.52
C VAL A 65 -1.98 -1.96 2.10
N THR A 66 -3.15 -1.39 2.34
CA THR A 66 -4.29 -2.11 2.92
C THR A 66 -4.79 -3.24 2.01
N ARG A 67 -4.76 -3.04 0.69
CA ARG A 67 -5.13 -4.08 -0.28
C ARG A 67 -4.06 -5.18 -0.37
N LEU A 68 -2.79 -4.81 -0.28
CA LEU A 68 -1.68 -5.76 -0.23
C LEU A 68 -1.70 -6.58 1.06
N ASP A 69 -2.02 -5.97 2.21
CA ASP A 69 -2.21 -6.69 3.48
C ASP A 69 -3.37 -7.70 3.37
N GLY A 70 -4.47 -7.34 2.70
CA GLY A 70 -5.56 -8.27 2.38
C GLY A 70 -5.11 -9.42 1.47
N CYS A 71 -4.23 -9.16 0.51
CA CYS A 71 -3.62 -10.19 -0.34
C CYS A 71 -2.76 -11.15 0.50
N CYS A 72 -1.91 -10.63 1.39
CA CYS A 72 -1.10 -11.42 2.29
C CYS A 72 -1.96 -12.33 3.20
N MET A 73 -3.04 -11.80 3.77
CA MET A 73 -3.98 -12.62 4.54
C MET A 73 -4.63 -13.74 3.71
N TRP A 74 -4.99 -13.46 2.45
CA TRP A 74 -5.51 -14.48 1.54
C TRP A 74 -4.47 -15.56 1.24
N LEU A 75 -3.20 -15.19 1.03
CA LEU A 75 -2.09 -16.13 0.83
C LEU A 75 -1.87 -17.03 2.06
N ASP A 76 -1.90 -16.44 3.26
CA ASP A 76 -1.79 -17.19 4.51
C ASP A 76 -2.92 -18.22 4.66
N GLN A 77 -4.15 -17.83 4.33
CA GLN A 77 -5.30 -18.74 4.35
C GLN A 77 -5.12 -19.88 3.35
N ARG A 78 -4.71 -19.58 2.11
CA ARG A 78 -4.48 -20.62 1.08
C ARG A 78 -3.36 -21.58 1.42
N ARG A 79 -2.32 -21.08 2.11
CA ARG A 79 -1.23 -21.91 2.63
C ARG A 79 -1.73 -22.91 3.68
N LEU A 80 -2.67 -22.52 4.54
CA LEU A 80 -3.26 -23.40 5.55
C LEU A 80 -4.22 -24.45 4.96
N GLU A 81 -4.83 -24.13 3.81
CA GLU A 81 -5.81 -25.00 3.14
C GLU A 81 -5.18 -26.01 2.17
N THR A 82 -3.90 -25.85 1.82
CA THR A 82 -3.24 -26.72 0.83
C THR A 82 -2.38 -27.80 1.49
N GLU A 83 -2.54 -29.05 1.03
CA GLU A 83 -1.69 -30.18 1.41
C GLU A 83 -0.49 -30.35 0.46
N ASP A 84 -0.46 -29.61 -0.65
CA ASP A 84 0.64 -29.61 -1.61
C ASP A 84 1.79 -28.73 -1.07
N LEU A 85 2.90 -29.38 -0.72
CA LEU A 85 4.09 -28.72 -0.18
C LEU A 85 4.66 -27.66 -1.13
N ALA A 86 4.68 -27.92 -2.45
CA ALA A 86 5.23 -26.99 -3.42
C ALA A 86 4.35 -25.73 -3.56
N LEU A 87 3.02 -25.89 -3.46
CA LEU A 87 2.10 -24.75 -3.38
C LEU A 87 2.24 -23.99 -2.07
N GLY A 88 2.37 -24.68 -0.94
CA GLY A 88 2.60 -24.07 0.37
C GLY A 88 3.87 -23.21 0.41
N GLU A 89 4.97 -23.72 -0.17
CA GLU A 89 6.22 -22.98 -0.33
C GLU A 89 6.06 -21.78 -1.27
N ALA A 90 5.34 -21.94 -2.39
CA ALA A 90 5.06 -20.85 -3.32
C ALA A 90 4.24 -19.73 -2.66
N PHE A 91 3.21 -20.05 -1.88
CA PHE A 91 2.44 -19.06 -1.12
C PHE A 91 3.31 -18.32 -0.11
N THR A 92 4.18 -19.03 0.61
CA THR A 92 5.12 -18.43 1.57
C THR A 92 6.07 -17.45 0.88
N ALA A 93 6.66 -17.88 -0.24
CA ALA A 93 7.59 -17.04 -1.00
C ALA A 93 6.90 -15.78 -1.56
N LEU A 94 5.66 -15.90 -2.05
CA LEU A 94 4.91 -14.74 -2.54
C LEU A 94 4.54 -13.79 -1.39
N HIS A 95 4.12 -14.35 -0.26
CA HIS A 95 3.81 -13.56 0.93
C HIS A 95 5.02 -12.70 1.34
N ASP A 96 6.21 -13.30 1.45
CA ASP A 96 7.43 -12.57 1.78
C ASP A 96 7.79 -11.52 0.73
N ARG A 97 7.57 -11.84 -0.55
CA ARG A 97 7.77 -10.90 -1.67
C ARG A 97 6.85 -9.68 -1.57
N LEU A 98 5.58 -9.89 -1.21
CA LEU A 98 4.59 -8.82 -1.06
C LEU A 98 4.78 -8.02 0.23
N LYS A 99 5.20 -8.67 1.31
CA LYS A 99 5.48 -8.03 2.61
C LYS A 99 6.57 -6.97 2.51
N ALA A 100 7.49 -7.08 1.55
CA ALA A 100 8.47 -6.03 1.27
C ALA A 100 7.81 -4.68 0.91
N TYR A 101 6.60 -4.68 0.32
CA TYR A 101 5.84 -3.46 0.01
C TYR A 101 5.04 -2.92 1.19
N THR A 102 4.69 -3.77 2.17
CA THR A 102 3.85 -3.41 3.32
C THR A 102 4.62 -3.33 4.64
N GLN A 103 5.94 -3.53 4.61
CA GLN A 103 6.79 -3.55 5.80
C GLN A 103 6.70 -2.23 6.60
N GLY A 104 6.61 -2.37 7.92
CA GLY A 104 6.66 -1.27 8.88
C GLY A 104 5.43 -1.16 9.77
N ASP A 105 5.46 -0.17 10.65
CA ASP A 105 4.34 0.16 11.53
C ASP A 105 3.43 1.20 10.87
N ASN A 106 2.20 1.26 11.36
CA ASN A 106 1.28 2.35 11.01
C ASN A 106 1.61 3.55 11.90
N TYR A 107 1.94 4.69 11.31
CA TYR A 107 2.15 5.95 12.00
C TYR A 107 0.98 6.89 11.75
N ARG A 108 0.54 7.59 12.78
CA ARG A 108 -0.31 8.78 12.62
C ARG A 108 0.60 10.00 12.48
N VAL A 109 0.52 10.66 11.34
CA VAL A 109 1.21 11.92 11.06
C VAL A 109 0.18 13.04 11.06
N THR A 110 0.31 13.99 11.97
CA THR A 110 -0.52 15.20 12.00
C THR A 110 0.21 16.32 11.26
N MET A 111 -0.49 16.96 10.33
CA MET A 111 0.01 18.05 9.51
C MET A 111 -0.90 19.26 9.62
N ARG A 112 -0.32 20.45 9.51
CA ARG A 112 -1.02 21.73 9.53
C ARG A 112 -1.08 22.30 8.12
N ALA A 113 -2.27 22.70 7.70
CA ALA A 113 -2.53 23.35 6.43
C ALA A 113 -2.37 24.88 6.54
N TYR A 114 -2.36 25.58 5.40
CA TYR A 114 -2.19 27.05 5.36
C TYR A 114 -3.34 27.82 6.02
N ASP A 115 -4.54 27.24 6.08
CA ASP A 115 -5.70 27.77 6.78
C ASP A 115 -5.70 27.45 8.29
N ASP A 116 -4.55 27.00 8.81
CA ASP A 116 -4.32 26.60 10.20
C ASP A 116 -5.13 25.36 10.65
N THR A 117 -5.82 24.69 9.73
CA THR A 117 -6.49 23.42 10.02
C THR A 117 -5.48 22.29 10.19
N SER A 118 -5.76 21.37 11.11
CA SER A 118 -4.92 20.18 11.35
C SER A 118 -5.56 18.93 10.77
N HIS A 119 -4.77 18.15 10.04
CA HIS A 119 -5.18 16.90 9.40
C HIS A 119 -4.30 15.77 9.90
N SER A 120 -4.87 14.58 10.09
CA SER A 120 -4.11 13.41 10.49
C SER A 120 -4.16 12.35 9.39
N LEU A 121 -2.99 11.92 8.93
CA LEU A 121 -2.82 10.85 7.97
C LEU A 121 -2.28 9.61 8.66
N ALA A 122 -2.81 8.44 8.30
CA ALA A 122 -2.23 7.15 8.67
C ALA A 122 -1.27 6.68 7.56
N VAL A 123 0.00 6.49 7.90
CA VAL A 123 1.09 6.19 6.97
C VAL A 123 1.86 4.96 7.45
N ARG A 124 2.04 3.97 6.59
CA ARG A 124 2.92 2.83 6.82
C ARG A 124 4.37 3.27 6.63
N ALA A 125 5.24 3.01 7.59
CA ALA A 125 6.67 3.31 7.50
C ALA A 125 7.48 2.44 8.48
N THR A 126 8.79 2.32 8.25
CA THR A 126 9.69 1.62 9.17
C THR A 126 10.20 2.53 10.29
N THR A 127 10.16 3.84 10.09
CA THR A 127 10.61 4.85 11.08
C THR A 127 9.68 6.06 11.13
N PRO A 128 9.68 6.84 12.24
CA PRO A 128 8.91 8.08 12.33
C PRO A 128 9.32 9.13 11.28
N THR A 129 10.62 9.22 10.97
CA THR A 129 11.15 10.16 9.98
C THR A 129 10.66 9.83 8.58
N GLU A 130 10.68 8.55 8.22
CA GLU A 130 10.15 8.07 6.95
C GLU A 130 8.63 8.32 6.85
N ALA A 131 7.88 8.09 7.93
CA ALA A 131 6.45 8.40 7.97
C ALA A 131 6.17 9.89 7.67
N ALA A 132 6.92 10.81 8.29
CA ALA A 132 6.79 12.23 8.03
C ALA A 132 7.10 12.61 6.58
N GLN A 133 8.15 12.02 5.99
CA GLN A 133 8.52 12.27 4.59
C GLN A 133 7.46 11.76 3.61
N ARG A 134 6.96 10.53 3.81
CA ARG A 134 5.89 9.93 3.01
C ARG A 134 4.59 10.74 3.13
N ALA A 135 4.24 11.20 4.33
CA ALA A 135 3.09 12.07 4.57
C ALA A 135 3.20 13.41 3.84
N ARG A 136 4.34 14.10 3.93
CA ARG A 136 4.56 15.39 3.23
C ARG A 136 4.44 15.26 1.71
N ARG A 137 4.88 14.13 1.15
CA ARG A 137 4.76 13.83 -0.27
C ARG A 137 3.36 13.36 -0.68
N LEU A 138 2.48 13.12 0.27
CA LEU A 138 1.18 12.49 0.07
C LEU A 138 1.31 11.19 -0.73
N ASP A 139 2.32 10.39 -0.37
CA ASP A 139 2.65 9.15 -1.07
C ASP A 139 1.55 8.11 -0.85
N ARG A 140 0.60 8.08 -1.78
CA ARG A 140 -0.60 7.23 -1.76
C ARG A 140 -0.30 5.74 -1.68
N PHE A 141 0.92 5.34 -2.05
CA PHE A 141 1.35 3.96 -1.91
C PHE A 141 1.36 3.54 -0.44
N TYR A 142 1.83 4.41 0.46
CA TYR A 142 2.04 4.09 1.87
C TYR A 142 0.94 4.62 2.81
N LEU A 143 -0.06 5.31 2.28
CA LEU A 143 -1.21 5.71 3.09
C LEU A 143 -2.06 4.47 3.41
N VAL A 144 -2.41 4.33 4.69
CA VAL A 144 -3.26 3.22 5.19
C VAL A 144 -4.74 3.60 5.06
N GLY A 145 -5.04 4.89 5.26
CA GLY A 145 -6.32 5.52 4.97
C GLY A 145 -6.28 6.31 3.67
N THR A 146 -7.36 7.03 3.37
CA THR A 146 -7.63 7.47 1.99
C THR A 146 -8.09 8.89 1.79
N ASP A 147 -8.50 9.57 2.85
CA ASP A 147 -8.72 11.00 2.77
C ASP A 147 -7.37 11.69 2.76
N VAL A 148 -6.87 11.92 1.55
CA VAL A 148 -5.82 12.90 1.30
C VAL A 148 -6.51 14.25 1.16
N PRO A 149 -6.37 15.16 2.15
CA PRO A 149 -7.01 16.45 2.07
C PRO A 149 -6.51 17.21 0.84
N SER A 150 -7.43 17.83 0.11
CA SER A 150 -7.12 18.71 -1.03
C SER A 150 -6.64 20.09 -0.54
N VAL A 151 -5.68 20.10 0.38
CA VAL A 151 -5.10 21.31 0.97
C VAL A 151 -3.58 21.25 0.86
N GLU A 152 -2.96 22.41 0.79
CA GLU A 152 -1.52 22.51 0.85
C GLU A 152 -1.07 22.48 2.31
N PHE A 153 -0.13 21.58 2.63
CA PHE A 153 0.41 21.40 3.98
C PHE A 153 1.66 22.23 4.18
N VAL A 154 1.72 22.95 5.30
CA VAL A 154 2.86 23.79 5.67
C VAL A 154 3.85 23.02 6.52
N GLU A 155 3.35 22.17 7.42
CA GLU A 155 4.18 21.60 8.49
C GLU A 155 3.66 20.25 8.97
N VAL A 156 4.58 19.37 9.37
CA VAL A 156 4.27 18.17 10.17
C VAL A 156 4.39 18.56 11.63
N THR A 157 3.29 18.50 12.38
CA THR A 157 3.22 18.93 13.78
C THR A 157 3.38 17.77 14.76
N SER A 158 3.04 16.54 14.36
CA SER A 158 3.29 15.36 15.19
C SER A 158 3.41 14.08 14.38
N VAL A 159 4.19 13.14 14.90
CA VAL A 159 4.30 11.76 14.40
C VAL A 159 4.18 10.83 15.60
N ALA A 160 3.31 9.82 15.52
CA ALA A 160 3.13 8.84 16.58
C ALA A 160 2.91 7.45 15.97
N VAL A 161 3.56 6.42 16.51
CA VAL A 161 3.30 5.04 16.09
C VAL A 161 1.92 4.61 16.61
N MET A 162 1.10 4.02 15.76
CA MET A 162 -0.21 3.51 16.14
C MET A 162 -0.06 2.13 16.78
N THR A 163 -0.58 1.98 17.98
CA THR A 163 -0.69 0.69 18.67
C THR A 163 -2.16 0.35 18.87
N LEU A 164 -2.45 -0.90 19.28
CA LEU A 164 -3.81 -1.31 19.65
C LEU A 164 -4.40 -0.50 20.82
N ALA A 165 -3.53 0.06 21.69
CA ALA A 165 -3.92 0.94 22.79
C ALA A 165 -4.00 2.43 22.37
N GLY A 166 -3.78 2.74 21.08
CA GLY A 166 -3.73 4.09 20.54
C GLY A 166 -2.33 4.56 20.13
N PRO A 167 -2.18 5.82 19.68
CA PRO A 167 -0.91 6.37 19.22
C PRO A 167 0.07 6.59 20.38
N ARG A 168 1.30 6.07 20.25
CA ARG A 168 2.43 6.30 21.16
C ARG A 168 3.46 7.22 20.48
N ARG A 169 3.96 8.21 21.21
CA ARG A 169 5.02 9.12 20.75
C ARG A 169 6.39 8.51 21.01
#